data_AF-A0A1N6LAC4-F1
#
_entry.id   AF-A0A1N6LAC4-F1
#
_cell.length_a   1.000
_cell.length_b   1.000
_cell.length_c   1.000
_cell.angle_alpha   90.00
_cell.angle_beta   90.00
_cell.angle_gamma   90.00
#
_symmetry.space_group_name_H-M   'P 1'
#
loop_
_entity.id
_entity.type
_entity.pdbx_description
1 polymer ?
#
loop_
_entity_poly.entity_id
_entity_poly.type
_entity_poly.pdbx_seq_one_letter_code
_entity_poly.pdbx_strand_id
1 'polypeptide(L)' 'MNSILDACAMIAYLQGHPGGTVVEAILTDAVATAYAHSINLCEVYYHFLRLSDEGTASQAVDDLLESGVIERQDMSRAF' A
#
# COMPACT_ATOMS: atom_id res chain seq x y z
N MET A 1 -6.28 -2.99 -15.73
CA MET A 1 -4.90 -2.48 -15.89
C MET A 1 -4.13 -2.82 -14.62
N ASN A 2 -2.87 -3.25 -14.73
CA ASN A 2 -2.09 -3.67 -13.56
C ASN A 2 -1.19 -2.53 -13.11
N SER A 3 -1.22 -2.21 -11.82
CA SER A 3 -0.43 -1.15 -11.19
C SER A 3 0.38 -1.73 -10.04
N ILE A 4 1.59 -1.19 -9.86
CA ILE A 4 2.48 -1.55 -8.76
C ILE A 4 2.60 -0.32 -7.87
N LEU A 5 2.26 -0.49 -6.59
CA LEU A 5 2.27 0.58 -5.60
C LEU A 5 3.57 0.55 -4.80
N ASP A 6 4.20 1.71 -4.74
CA ASP A 6 5.29 1.99 -3.82
C ASP A 6 4.74 2.41 -2.44
N ALA A 7 5.56 2.32 -1.40
CA ALA A 7 5.14 2.68 -0.04
C ALA A 7 4.63 4.12 0.06
N CYS A 8 5.28 5.07 -0.63
CA CYS A 8 4.87 6.48 -0.56
C CYS A 8 3.46 6.74 -1.12
N ALA A 9 3.04 5.98 -2.13
CA ALA A 9 1.71 6.09 -2.72
C ALA A 9 0.65 5.56 -1.75
N MET A 10 0.91 4.42 -1.11
CA MET A 10 0.01 3.82 -0.12
C MET A 10 -0.11 4.69 1.14
N ILE A 11 1.00 5.28 1.61
CA ILE A 11 0.98 6.25 2.72
C ILE A 11 0.15 7.48 2.36
N ALA A 12 0.30 8.01 1.14
CA ALA A 12 -0.49 9.15 0.69
C ALA A 12 -2.00 8.83 0.65
N TYR A 13 -2.38 7.62 0.26
CA TYR A 13 -3.76 7.12 0.32
C TYR A 13 -4.29 7.07 1.75
N LEU A 14 -3.60 6.37 2.65
CA LEU A 14 -4.03 6.22 4.05
C LEU A 14 -4.12 7.55 4.82
N GLN A 15 -3.30 8.54 4.45
CA GLN A 15 -3.29 9.86 5.09
C GLN A 15 -4.19 10.89 4.39
N GLY A 16 -4.88 10.54 3.31
CA GLY A 16 -5.72 11.47 2.55
C GLY A 16 -4.96 12.61 1.87
N HIS A 17 -3.69 12.40 1.54
CA HIS A 17 -2.88 13.37 0.81
C HIS A 17 -3.28 13.42 -0.68
N PRO A 18 -2.97 14.52 -1.42
CA PRO A 18 -3.37 14.66 -2.83
C PRO A 18 -2.95 13.47 -3.73
N GLY A 19 -1.78 12.88 -3.49
CA GLY A 19 -1.31 11.69 -4.22
C GLY A 19 -2.16 10.42 -3.99
N GLY A 20 -2.89 10.37 -2.88
CA GLY A 20 -3.79 9.26 -2.54
C GLY A 20 -4.99 9.11 -3.50
N THR A 21 -5.42 10.20 -4.13
CA THR A 21 -6.56 10.19 -5.08
C THR A 21 -6.30 9.29 -6.29
N VAL A 22 -5.04 9.17 -6.73
CA VAL A 22 -4.65 8.28 -7.82
C VAL A 22 -4.75 6.81 -7.38
N VAL A 23 -4.34 6.52 -6.15
CA VAL A 23 -4.43 5.18 -5.57
C VAL A 23 -5.88 4.78 -5.35
N GLU A 24 -6.72 5.69 -4.84
CA GLU A 24 -8.16 5.47 -4.68
C GLU A 24 -8.83 5.17 -6.03
N ALA A 25 -8.49 5.90 -7.08
CA ALA A 25 -9.00 5.64 -8.43
C ALA A 25 -8.60 4.26 -8.96
N ILE A 26 -7.39 3.78 -8.64
CA ILE A 26 -6.93 2.43 -9.01
C ILE A 26 -7.68 1.36 -8.21
N LEU A 27 -7.86 1.56 -6.89
CA LEU A 27 -8.50 0.57 -6.01
C LEU A 27 -10.01 0.46 -6.22
N THR A 28 -10.66 1.52 -6.70
CA THR A 28 -12.10 1.54 -7.01
C THR A 28 -12.42 1.09 -8.44
N ASP A 29 -11.43 0.98 -9.31
CA ASP A 29 -11.61 0.49 -10.68
C ASP A 29 -11.71 -1.05 -10.69
N ALA A 30 -12.90 -1.57 -11.01
CA ALA A 30 -13.22 -2.99 -11.06
C ALA A 30 -12.39 -3.81 -12.08
N VAL A 31 -11.73 -3.16 -13.06
CA VAL A 31 -10.84 -3.82 -14.02
C VAL A 31 -9.36 -3.56 -13.74
N ALA A 32 -9.04 -2.78 -12.72
CA ALA A 32 -7.67 -2.56 -12.27
C ALA A 32 -7.24 -3.62 -11.26
N THR A 33 -5.92 -3.77 -11.11
CA THR A 33 -5.34 -4.61 -10.07
C THR A 33 -4.12 -3.90 -9.49
N ALA A 34 -4.14 -3.66 -8.19
CA ALA A 34 -3.05 -3.03 -7.46
C ALA A 34 -2.21 -4.10 -6.76
N TYR A 35 -0.91 -4.13 -7.06
CA TYR A 35 0.05 -4.97 -6.38
C TYR A 35 0.97 -4.12 -5.52
N ALA A 36 1.40 -4.65 -4.37
CA ALA A 36 2.48 -4.08 -3.57
C ALA A 36 3.47 -5.18 -3.20
N HIS A 37 4.77 -4.86 -3.21
CA HIS A 37 5.75 -5.78 -2.67
C HIS A 37 5.68 -5.81 -1.14
N SER A 38 5.97 -6.94 -0.49
CA SER A 38 5.96 -7.05 0.97
C SER A 38 6.89 -6.05 1.65
N ILE A 39 8.02 -5.71 1.02
CA ILE A 39 8.93 -4.66 1.52
C ILE A 39 8.21 -3.30 1.58
N ASN A 40 7.42 -2.97 0.56
CA ASN A 40 6.68 -1.70 0.54
C ASN A 40 5.60 -1.69 1.64
N LEU A 41 4.98 -2.84 1.95
CA LEU A 41 4.06 -2.96 3.09
C LEU A 41 4.80 -2.83 4.43
N CYS A 42 6.00 -3.40 4.56
CA CYS A 42 6.86 -3.19 5.73
C CYS A 42 7.26 -1.71 5.91
N GLU A 43 7.51 -0.99 4.82
CA GLU A 43 7.80 0.44 4.86
C GLU A 43 6.59 1.27 5.30
N VAL A 44 5.37 0.91 4.86
CA VAL A 44 4.12 1.48 5.37
C VAL A 44 4.00 1.23 6.87
N TYR A 45 4.11 -0.04 7.29
CA TYR A 45 4.04 -0.43 8.70
C TYR A 45 5.04 0.37 9.54
N TYR A 46 6.31 0.40 9.13
CA TYR A 46 7.35 1.12 9.85
C TYR A 46 7.12 2.63 9.89
N HIS A 47 6.57 3.22 8.82
CA HIS A 47 6.21 4.62 8.79
C HIS A 47 5.12 4.98 9.80
N PHE A 48 4.12 4.13 10.02
CA PHE A 48 3.11 4.36 11.05
C PHE A 48 3.62 4.01 12.45
N LEU A 49 4.40 2.94 12.60
CA LEU A 49 5.00 2.53 13.88
C LEU A 49 5.91 3.63 14.46
N ARG A 50 6.72 4.28 13.63
CA ARG A 50 7.63 5.35 14.09
C ARG A 50 6.90 6.64 14.51
N LEU A 51 5.64 6.80 14.12
CA LEU A 51 4.83 8.01 14.38
C LEU A 51 3.74 7.78 15.43
N SER A 52 3.37 6.53 15.70
CA SER A 52 2.26 6.14 16.56
C SER A 52 2.64 4.87 17.36
N ASP A 53 1.84 3.82 17.26
CA ASP A 53 2.01 2.53 17.91
C ASP A 53 1.85 1.35 16.92
N GLU A 54 2.14 0.15 17.43
CA GLU A 54 2.01 -1.10 16.67
C GLU A 54 0.57 -1.37 16.19
N GLY A 55 -0.44 -0.98 16.97
CA GLY A 55 -1.84 -1.17 16.58
C GLY A 55 -2.19 -0.34 15.35
N THR A 56 -1.79 0.93 15.33
CA THR A 56 -1.93 1.84 14.20
C THR A 56 -1.18 1.32 12.97
N ALA A 57 0.04 0.80 13.18
CA ALA A 57 0.88 0.29 12.11
C ALA A 57 0.30 -0.97 11.46
N SER A 58 -0.21 -1.92 12.26
CA SER A 58 -0.88 -3.12 11.77
C SER A 58 -2.17 -2.75 11.01
N GLN A 59 -3.00 -1.87 11.60
CA GLN A 59 -4.24 -1.42 10.96
C GLN A 59 -3.98 -0.76 9.60
N ALA A 60 -2.91 0.04 9.48
CA ALA A 60 -2.55 0.66 8.20
C ALA A 60 -2.25 -0.36 7.09
N VAL A 61 -1.67 -1.52 7.42
CA VAL A 61 -1.45 -2.60 6.44
C VAL A 61 -2.74 -3.33 6.14
N ASP A 62 -3.53 -3.65 7.18
CA ASP A 62 -4.82 -4.32 7.03
C ASP A 62 -5.78 -3.50 6.14
N ASP A 63 -5.86 -2.18 6.35
CA ASP A 63 -6.67 -1.27 5.55
C ASP A 63 -6.31 -1.32 4.05
N LEU A 64 -5.02 -1.45 3.72
CA LEU A 64 -4.57 -1.56 2.32
C LEU A 64 -4.99 -2.89 1.69
N LEU A 65 -4.83 -3.99 2.42
CA LEU A 65 -5.22 -5.32 1.96
C LEU A 65 -6.74 -5.42 1.79
N GLU A 66 -7.50 -4.90 2.75
CA GLU A 66 -8.97 -4.82 2.69
C GLU A 66 -9.46 -3.89 1.56
N SER A 67 -8.71 -2.82 1.25
CA SER A 67 -9.00 -1.94 0.12
C SER A 67 -8.67 -2.58 -1.25
N GLY A 68 -8.08 -3.78 -1.29
CA GLY A 68 -7.82 -4.54 -2.52
C GLY A 68 -6.38 -4.51 -3.01
N VAL A 69 -5.42 -4.04 -2.21
CA VAL A 69 -3.99 -4.20 -2.53
C VAL A 69 -3.59 -5.67 -2.40
N ILE A 70 -2.96 -6.21 -3.43
CA ILE A 70 -2.47 -7.59 -3.46
C ILE A 70 -0.97 -7.61 -3.13
N GLU A 71 -0.62 -8.20 -1.99
CA GLU A 71 0.78 -8.44 -1.62
C GLU A 71 1.47 -9.42 -2.58
N ARG A 72 2.72 -9.11 -2.92
CA ARG A 72 3.62 -9.99 -3.68
C ARG A 72 5.01 -10.05 -3.02
N GLN A 73 5.60 -11.23 -2.97
CA GLN A 73 6.95 -11.48 -2.44
C GLN A 73 7.97 -11.80 -3.56
N ASP A 74 7.48 -11.97 -4.78
CA ASP A 74 8.20 -12.47 -5.94
C ASP A 74 8.49 -11.37 -6.98
N MET A 75 8.34 -10.09 -6.60
CA MET A 75 8.71 -8.95 -7.43
C MET A 75 10.21 -8.63 -7.33
N SER A 76 11.04 -9.66 -7.25
CA SER A 76 12.48 -9.56 -7.17
C SER A 76 13.11 -9.92 -8.51
N ARG A 77 14.23 -9.27 -8.83
CA ARG A 77 15.06 -9.69 -9.97
C ARG A 77 15.97 -10.82 -9.52
N ALA A 78 16.21 -11.80 -10.39
CA ALA A 78 17.34 -12.70 -10.24
C ALA A 78 18.62 -11.90 -10.49
N PHE A 79 19.27 -11.44 -9.42
CA PHE A 79 20.61 -10.90 -9.47
C PHE A 79 21.63 -12.05 -9.45
#